data_AF-A0A9J6DE15-F1
#
_entry.id   AF-A0A9J6DE15-F1
#
_cell.length_a   1.000
_cell.length_b   1.000
_cell.length_c   1.000
_cell.angle_alpha   90.00
_cell.angle_beta   90.00
_cell.angle_gamma   90.00
#
_symmetry.space_group_name_H-M   'P 1'
#
loop_
_entity.id
_entity.type
_entity.pdbx_description
1 polymer ?
#
loop_
_entity_poly.entity_id
_entity_poly.type
_entity_poly.pdbx_seq_one_letter_code
_entity_poly.pdbx_strand_id
1 'polypeptide(L)'
;MLMLASQVNASLSSFPALSETLLRGSCPRHYALLGVDLHRACMAPAAAADWQEVDCLLRRLGLSGWPLARVRPLDRSPSELAGLLDLRLGVFPIVRLSLRRHYGRVTVQLDSTPLPLRLDQLSVPLKDIRSYVRSVERALSLLQGTAHKNQSGGTPYWGAAAAAIVELEQALERAQPHDSFVYGARMIALSDFPRSRQWNWAEYLTIVPDNTALLLLTNRTLLVHEPKHLAFATETLGSTSAAVLLNYLGYRALVHLAPLLPAETNCLLPLAPWADTVPSRLAGCLRLLAHLHPTTFRFFAALESGQTEYAPPKPEDSAEALFISAQ
;
A
#
# COMPACT_ATOMS: atom_id res chain seq x y z
N MET A 1 28.77 8.35 21.34
CA MET A 1 27.31 8.45 21.11
C MET A 1 26.76 9.88 21.04
N LEU A 2 27.33 10.89 21.73
CA LEU A 2 26.80 12.27 21.73
C LEU A 2 27.30 13.20 20.61
N MET A 3 28.38 12.87 19.87
CA MET A 3 28.92 13.72 18.79
C MET A 3 28.30 13.48 17.40
N LEU A 4 27.69 12.31 17.16
CA LEU A 4 26.96 12.02 15.92
C LEU A 4 25.55 12.65 15.91
N ALA A 5 25.02 12.99 17.09
CA ALA A 5 23.71 13.61 17.23
C ALA A 5 23.72 15.11 16.88
N SER A 6 24.83 15.83 17.08
CA SER A 6 24.89 17.29 16.86
C SER A 6 25.15 17.66 15.40
N GLN A 7 25.93 16.87 14.65
CA GLN A 7 26.18 17.14 13.22
C GLN A 7 25.00 16.74 12.32
N VAL A 8 24.13 15.85 12.77
CA VAL A 8 22.90 15.45 12.05
C VAL A 8 21.76 16.44 12.29
N ASN A 9 21.76 17.13 13.44
CA ASN A 9 20.70 18.08 13.83
C ASN A 9 20.71 19.39 13.01
N ALA A 10 21.86 19.78 12.45
CA ALA A 10 22.00 21.05 11.73
C ALA A 10 21.51 20.99 10.27
N SER A 11 21.27 19.79 9.71
CA SER A 11 20.92 19.61 8.30
C SER A 11 19.45 19.20 8.08
N LEU A 12 18.66 19.05 9.16
CA LEU A 12 17.35 18.39 9.12
C LEU A 12 16.19 19.25 9.62
N SER A 13 16.39 20.56 9.79
CA SER A 13 15.32 21.50 10.10
C SER A 13 14.55 21.88 8.84
N SER A 14 13.87 20.92 8.23
CA SER A 14 12.63 21.12 7.47
C SER A 14 12.19 19.77 6.92
N PHE A 15 10.88 19.54 6.89
CA PHE A 15 10.25 18.30 6.49
C PHE A 15 9.83 18.24 4.99
N PRO A 16 10.55 18.76 3.96
CA PRO A 16 10.12 18.62 2.57
C PRO A 16 10.78 17.46 1.78
N ALA A 17 11.64 16.63 2.38
CA ALA A 17 12.40 15.61 1.62
C ALA A 17 11.75 14.22 1.52
N LEU A 18 10.73 13.89 2.31
CA LEU A 18 10.23 12.51 2.41
C LEU A 18 9.54 12.04 1.10
N SER A 19 8.85 12.94 0.40
CA SER A 19 8.23 12.63 -0.90
C SER A 19 9.25 12.39 -2.02
N GLU A 20 10.36 13.14 -2.06
CA GLU A 20 11.42 12.91 -3.05
C GLU A 20 12.23 11.66 -2.72
N THR A 21 12.39 11.34 -1.44
CA THR A 21 13.22 10.20 -1.00
C THR A 21 12.47 8.87 -1.07
N LEU A 22 11.14 8.87 -0.86
CA LEU A 22 10.27 7.73 -1.19
C LEU A 22 10.23 7.44 -2.69
N LEU A 23 10.49 8.44 -3.55
CA LEU A 23 10.38 8.34 -5.01
C LEU A 23 11.73 8.21 -5.74
N ARG A 24 12.87 8.28 -5.05
CA ARG A 24 14.21 8.15 -5.66
C ARG A 24 14.98 6.95 -5.08
N GLY A 25 14.95 5.83 -5.79
CA GLY A 25 15.82 4.68 -5.54
C GLY A 25 17.06 4.72 -6.43
N SER A 26 18.26 4.98 -5.89
CA SER A 26 19.47 4.88 -6.74
C SER A 26 20.80 4.56 -6.04
N CYS A 27 20.87 4.23 -4.74
CA CYS A 27 22.18 3.84 -4.16
C CYS A 27 22.14 3.01 -2.84
N PRO A 28 22.94 1.93 -2.73
CA PRO A 28 23.10 1.10 -1.52
C PRO A 28 23.36 1.87 -0.21
N ARG A 29 24.25 2.86 -0.23
CA ARG A 29 24.55 3.72 0.93
C ARG A 29 23.43 4.71 1.26
N HIS A 30 22.61 5.08 0.27
CA HIS A 30 21.44 5.94 0.46
C HIS A 30 20.26 5.17 1.09
N TYR A 31 20.12 3.86 0.86
CA TYR A 31 19.02 3.08 1.44
C TYR A 31 19.12 2.89 2.95
N ALA A 32 20.35 2.79 3.50
CA ALA A 32 20.54 2.73 4.95
C ALA A 32 20.17 4.08 5.60
N LEU A 33 20.60 5.20 5.00
CA LEU A 33 20.26 6.54 5.46
C LEU A 33 18.75 6.82 5.35
N LEU A 34 18.13 6.41 4.25
CA LEU A 34 16.68 6.51 4.04
C LEU A 34 15.88 5.70 5.07
N GLY A 35 16.33 4.49 5.40
CA GLY A 35 15.69 3.70 6.46
C GLY A 35 15.89 4.32 7.84
N VAL A 36 17.05 4.92 8.13
CA VAL A 36 17.27 5.69 9.36
C VAL A 36 16.34 6.91 9.42
N ASP A 37 16.19 7.66 8.32
CA ASP A 37 15.35 8.85 8.29
C ASP A 37 13.86 8.49 8.39
N LEU A 38 13.44 7.41 7.75
CA LEU A 38 12.09 6.86 7.93
C LEU A 38 11.87 6.41 9.37
N HIS A 39 12.82 5.68 9.97
CA HIS A 39 12.74 5.28 11.37
C HIS A 39 12.68 6.50 12.32
N ARG A 40 13.47 7.56 12.07
CA ARG A 40 13.41 8.81 12.85
C ARG A 40 12.08 9.53 12.68
N ALA A 41 11.54 9.61 11.46
CA ALA A 41 10.22 10.19 11.21
C ALA A 41 9.12 9.44 11.99
N CYS A 42 9.30 8.13 12.14
CA CYS A 42 8.39 7.26 12.88
C CYS A 42 8.49 7.35 14.40
N MET A 43 9.69 7.65 14.90
CA MET A 43 9.97 7.85 16.32
C MET A 43 9.77 9.29 16.78
N ALA A 44 9.74 10.24 15.83
CA ALA A 44 9.39 11.61 16.13
C ALA A 44 7.96 11.66 16.72
N PRO A 45 7.70 12.52 17.71
CA PRO A 45 6.32 12.80 18.11
C PRO A 45 5.56 13.18 16.84
N ALA A 46 4.26 12.84 16.74
CA ALA A 46 3.44 13.28 15.61
C ALA A 46 3.55 14.79 15.51
N ALA A 47 4.44 15.28 14.65
CA ALA A 47 4.34 16.63 14.18
C ALA A 47 2.98 16.72 13.53
N ALA A 48 2.32 17.85 13.66
CA ALA A 48 1.16 18.14 12.84
C ALA A 48 1.65 18.20 11.40
N ALA A 49 1.76 17.04 10.73
CA ALA A 49 1.99 16.99 9.30
C ALA A 49 0.88 17.82 8.69
N ASP A 50 1.27 18.79 7.86
CA ASP A 50 0.31 19.68 7.27
C ASP A 50 -0.56 18.82 6.35
N TRP A 51 -1.87 18.79 6.59
CA TRP A 51 -2.82 18.11 5.73
C TRP A 51 -2.74 18.62 4.28
N GLN A 52 -2.14 19.79 4.05
CA GLN A 52 -1.75 20.27 2.71
C GLN A 52 -0.69 19.39 2.03
N GLU A 53 0.30 18.85 2.76
CA GLU A 53 1.30 17.93 2.20
C GLU A 53 0.66 16.60 1.82
N VAL A 54 -0.27 16.11 2.64
CA VAL A 54 -1.05 14.91 2.35
C VAL A 54 -1.90 15.12 1.09
N ASP A 55 -2.58 16.26 0.98
CA ASP A 55 -3.35 16.62 -0.22
C ASP A 55 -2.46 16.75 -1.46
N CYS A 56 -1.26 17.34 -1.33
CA CYS A 56 -0.28 17.41 -2.42
C CYS A 56 0.19 16.01 -2.86
N LEU A 57 0.44 15.11 -1.91
CA LEU A 57 0.78 13.72 -2.20
C LEU A 57 -0.35 13.00 -2.93
N LEU A 58 -1.59 13.11 -2.45
CA LEU A 58 -2.76 12.51 -3.11
C LEU A 58 -2.95 13.05 -4.53
N ARG A 59 -2.78 14.36 -4.75
CA ARG A 59 -2.78 14.95 -6.09
C ARG A 59 -1.71 14.35 -7.00
N ARG A 60 -0.48 14.16 -6.51
CA ARG A 60 0.62 13.51 -7.26
C ARG A 60 0.31 12.06 -7.60
N LEU A 61 -0.44 11.38 -6.74
CA LEU A 61 -0.89 10.01 -6.96
C LEU A 61 -2.09 9.90 -7.91
N GLY A 62 -2.68 11.02 -8.35
CA GLY A 62 -3.88 11.04 -9.18
C GLY A 62 -5.20 10.97 -8.40
N LEU A 63 -5.15 11.12 -7.08
CA LEU A 63 -6.29 11.17 -6.15
C LEU A 63 -6.67 12.62 -5.81
N SER A 64 -6.64 13.51 -6.80
CA SER A 64 -6.97 14.91 -6.62
C SER A 64 -8.40 15.11 -6.12
N GLY A 65 -8.56 15.82 -5.00
CA GLY A 65 -9.88 16.04 -4.40
C GLY A 65 -10.48 14.81 -3.74
N TRP A 66 -9.66 13.80 -3.42
CA TRP A 66 -10.07 12.72 -2.53
C TRP A 66 -10.28 13.26 -1.10
N PRO A 67 -11.32 12.80 -0.37
CA PRO A 67 -12.29 11.79 -0.79
C PRO A 67 -13.41 12.37 -1.68
N LEU A 68 -13.93 11.53 -2.57
CA LEU A 68 -14.88 11.93 -3.61
C LEU A 68 -16.31 11.84 -3.10
N ALA A 69 -16.97 13.00 -2.98
CA ALA A 69 -18.39 13.08 -2.62
C ALA A 69 -19.34 12.73 -3.79
N ARG A 70 -18.87 12.89 -5.03
CA ARG A 70 -19.59 12.55 -6.26
C ARG A 70 -18.59 12.07 -7.29
N VAL A 71 -19.05 11.22 -8.21
CA VAL A 71 -18.26 10.84 -9.39
C VAL A 71 -17.97 12.11 -10.17
N ARG A 72 -16.71 12.53 -10.19
CA ARG A 72 -16.21 13.53 -11.12
C ARG A 72 -15.55 12.79 -12.29
N PRO A 73 -15.58 13.36 -13.50
CA PRO A 73 -14.69 12.89 -14.55
C PRO A 73 -13.27 13.01 -14.02
N LEU A 74 -12.64 11.87 -13.78
CA LEU A 74 -11.21 11.80 -13.54
C LEU A 74 -10.53 11.46 -14.85
N ASP A 75 -9.32 11.96 -15.02
CA ASP A 75 -8.52 11.69 -16.21
C ASP A 75 -8.09 10.21 -16.30
N ARG A 76 -8.23 9.45 -15.21
CA ARG A 76 -7.76 8.07 -15.05
C ARG A 76 -8.84 7.13 -14.58
N SER A 77 -8.77 5.89 -15.05
CA SER A 77 -9.66 4.81 -14.60
C SER A 77 -9.26 4.32 -13.19
N PRO A 78 -10.17 3.66 -12.44
CA PRO A 78 -9.81 3.03 -11.17
C PRO A 78 -8.67 2.00 -11.30
N SER A 79 -8.60 1.28 -12.41
CA SER A 79 -7.54 0.29 -12.67
C SER A 79 -6.18 0.93 -12.89
N GLU A 80 -6.12 1.99 -13.69
CA GLU A 80 -4.89 2.76 -13.92
C GLU A 80 -4.37 3.36 -12.59
N LEU A 81 -5.28 3.95 -11.81
CA LEU A 81 -4.94 4.58 -10.54
C LEU A 81 -4.44 3.55 -9.51
N ALA A 82 -5.04 2.37 -9.46
CA ALA A 82 -4.55 1.28 -8.62
C ALA A 82 -3.13 0.85 -9.01
N GLY A 83 -2.85 0.76 -10.32
CA GLY A 83 -1.51 0.42 -10.82
C GLY A 83 -0.48 1.48 -10.44
N LEU A 84 -0.87 2.77 -10.48
CA LEU A 84 0.00 3.87 -10.06
C LEU A 84 0.27 3.86 -8.56
N LEU A 85 -0.73 3.58 -7.74
CA LEU A 85 -0.53 3.44 -6.29
C LEU A 85 0.42 2.29 -5.97
N ASP A 86 0.35 1.21 -6.73
CA ASP A 86 1.26 0.07 -6.55
C ASP A 86 2.67 0.39 -6.97
N LEU A 87 2.84 1.03 -8.13
CA LEU A 87 4.14 1.48 -8.61
C LEU A 87 4.79 2.47 -7.64
N ARG A 88 4.02 3.42 -7.09
CA ARG A 88 4.55 4.55 -6.32
C ARG A 88 4.68 4.28 -4.83
N LEU A 89 3.80 3.45 -4.26
CA LEU A 89 3.71 3.22 -2.82
C LEU A 89 3.82 1.74 -2.43
N GLY A 90 3.72 0.79 -3.37
CA GLY A 90 3.73 -0.64 -3.04
C GLY A 90 2.55 -1.08 -2.15
N VAL A 91 1.39 -0.42 -2.30
CA VAL A 91 0.21 -0.59 -1.42
C VAL A 91 -0.57 -1.88 -1.75
N PHE A 92 -0.52 -2.32 -3.01
CA PHE A 92 -1.17 -3.52 -3.53
C PHE A 92 -2.62 -3.61 -3.05
N PRO A 93 -3.52 -2.69 -3.46
CA PRO A 93 -4.84 -2.53 -2.87
C PRO A 93 -5.74 -3.73 -3.13
N ILE A 94 -5.57 -4.42 -4.27
CA ILE A 94 -6.42 -5.56 -4.66
C ILE A 94 -5.62 -6.87 -4.77
N VAL A 95 -4.47 -6.82 -5.44
CA VAL A 95 -3.60 -7.99 -5.65
C VAL A 95 -2.17 -7.59 -5.39
N ARG A 96 -1.36 -8.54 -4.92
CA ARG A 96 0.07 -8.35 -4.73
C ARG A 96 0.79 -8.89 -5.95
N LEU A 97 1.64 -8.06 -6.53
CA LEU A 97 2.55 -8.46 -7.59
C LEU A 97 3.92 -8.74 -7.01
N SER A 98 4.54 -9.84 -7.45
CA SER A 98 5.91 -10.16 -7.08
C SER A 98 6.66 -10.84 -8.22
N LEU A 99 7.98 -10.65 -8.28
CA LEU A 99 8.86 -11.39 -9.17
C LEU A 99 9.52 -12.50 -8.37
N ARG A 100 9.29 -13.76 -8.74
CA ARG A 100 9.89 -14.91 -8.07
C ARG A 100 10.32 -15.98 -9.08
N ARG A 101 11.29 -16.81 -8.69
CA ARG A 101 11.67 -17.97 -9.49
C ARG A 101 10.57 -19.04 -9.42
N HIS A 102 10.14 -19.50 -10.59
CA HIS A 102 9.21 -20.62 -10.76
C HIS A 102 9.84 -21.58 -11.77
N TYR A 103 10.15 -22.81 -11.34
CA TYR A 103 10.89 -23.80 -12.14
C TYR A 103 12.17 -23.24 -12.78
N GLY A 104 12.97 -22.49 -12.01
CA GLY A 104 14.23 -21.91 -12.48
C GLY A 104 14.11 -20.65 -13.35
N ARG A 105 12.88 -20.18 -13.66
CA ARG A 105 12.64 -18.96 -14.43
C ARG A 105 12.03 -17.86 -13.56
N VAL A 106 12.56 -16.64 -13.68
CA VAL A 106 11.95 -15.47 -13.02
C VAL A 106 10.60 -15.20 -13.69
N THR A 107 9.53 -15.27 -12.90
CA THR A 107 8.15 -15.15 -13.37
C THR A 107 7.43 -14.12 -12.51
N VAL A 108 6.57 -13.31 -13.14
CA VAL A 108 5.67 -12.41 -12.43
C VAL A 108 4.55 -13.23 -11.81
N GLN A 109 4.38 -13.11 -10.51
CA GLN A 109 3.39 -13.80 -9.72
C GLN A 109 2.35 -12.80 -9.20
N LEU A 110 1.11 -13.24 -9.20
CA LEU A 110 -0.03 -12.50 -8.68
C LEU A 110 -0.63 -13.29 -7.52
N ASP A 111 -0.56 -12.66 -6.34
CA ASP A 111 -0.99 -13.17 -5.06
C ASP A 111 -2.19 -12.38 -4.53
N SER A 112 -2.98 -13.00 -3.65
CA SER A 112 -3.97 -12.28 -2.85
C SER A 112 -3.25 -11.35 -1.85
N THR A 113 -3.83 -10.16 -1.62
CA THR A 113 -3.32 -9.19 -0.64
C THR A 113 -4.22 -9.21 0.60
N PRO A 114 -3.67 -9.08 1.82
CA PRO A 114 -4.51 -8.92 2.99
C PRO A 114 -5.24 -7.57 2.95
N LEU A 115 -6.57 -7.64 3.08
CA LEU A 115 -7.45 -6.47 3.16
C LEU A 115 -7.37 -5.84 4.56
N PRO A 116 -7.54 -4.52 4.71
CA PRO A 116 -7.45 -3.86 6.01
C PRO A 116 -8.54 -4.35 6.98
N LEU A 117 -9.76 -4.68 6.51
CA LEU A 117 -10.79 -5.33 7.33
C LEU A 117 -10.27 -6.61 8.00
N ARG A 118 -9.65 -7.50 7.23
CA ARG A 118 -9.09 -8.76 7.77
C ARG A 118 -8.00 -8.49 8.79
N LEU A 119 -7.16 -7.48 8.53
CA LEU A 119 -6.11 -7.07 9.46
C LEU A 119 -6.70 -6.49 10.75
N ASP A 120 -7.78 -5.69 10.69
CA ASP A 120 -8.52 -5.19 11.85
C ASP A 120 -9.06 -6.34 12.70
N GLN A 121 -9.73 -7.31 12.06
CA GLN A 121 -10.32 -8.47 12.71
C GLN A 121 -9.29 -9.39 13.37
N LEU A 122 -8.10 -9.51 12.78
CA LEU A 122 -6.99 -10.25 13.37
C LEU A 122 -6.35 -9.50 14.55
N SER A 123 -6.31 -8.16 14.50
CA SER A 123 -5.72 -7.33 15.55
C SER A 123 -6.58 -7.28 16.82
N VAL A 124 -7.91 -7.22 16.66
CA VAL A 124 -8.85 -7.18 17.78
C VAL A 124 -9.96 -8.20 17.50
N PRO A 125 -9.74 -9.48 17.88
CA PRO A 125 -10.75 -10.51 17.74
C PRO A 125 -12.04 -10.07 18.44
N LEU A 126 -13.21 -10.30 17.82
CA LEU A 126 -14.54 -9.93 18.32
C LEU A 126 -14.93 -8.45 18.23
N LYS A 127 -14.12 -7.60 17.59
CA LYS A 127 -14.51 -6.20 17.34
C LYS A 127 -15.70 -6.14 16.38
N ASP A 128 -16.72 -5.36 16.76
CA ASP A 128 -17.89 -5.12 15.91
C ASP A 128 -17.49 -4.43 14.61
N ILE A 129 -18.01 -4.91 13.48
CA ILE A 129 -17.77 -4.32 12.16
C ILE A 129 -18.20 -2.86 12.09
N ARG A 130 -19.21 -2.44 12.88
CA ARG A 130 -19.61 -1.03 12.98
C ARG A 130 -18.49 -0.16 13.56
N SER A 131 -17.60 -0.72 14.37
CA SER A 131 -16.40 0.00 14.81
C SER A 131 -15.43 0.23 13.67
N TYR A 132 -15.27 -0.74 12.76
CA TYR A 132 -14.42 -0.59 11.59
C TYR A 132 -15.00 0.44 10.61
N VAL A 133 -16.31 0.39 10.34
CA VAL A 133 -17.01 1.41 9.53
C VAL A 133 -16.76 2.82 10.07
N ARG A 134 -16.84 3.02 11.40
CA ARG A 134 -16.54 4.31 12.03
C ARG A 134 -15.08 4.75 11.85
N SER A 135 -14.12 3.82 11.84
CA SER A 135 -12.72 4.14 11.54
C SER A 135 -12.55 4.59 10.09
N VAL A 136 -13.21 3.92 9.13
CA VAL A 136 -13.19 4.31 7.71
C VAL A 136 -13.86 5.67 7.52
N GLU A 137 -15.01 5.91 8.15
CA GLU A 137 -15.72 7.20 8.11
C GLU A 137 -14.84 8.32 8.66
N ARG A 138 -14.16 8.08 9.79
CA ARG A 138 -13.19 9.03 10.35
C ARG A 138 -12.06 9.30 9.37
N ALA A 139 -11.51 8.28 8.72
CA ALA A 139 -10.46 8.45 7.71
C ALA A 139 -10.88 9.38 6.57
N LEU A 140 -12.11 9.19 6.06
CA LEU A 140 -12.69 10.05 5.03
C LEU A 140 -12.95 11.48 5.53
N SER A 141 -13.21 11.69 6.83
CA SER A 141 -13.45 13.03 7.38
C SER A 141 -12.21 13.88 7.63
N LEU A 142 -11.04 13.26 7.77
CA LEU A 142 -9.80 13.99 8.07
C LEU A 142 -9.37 14.98 6.97
N LEU A 143 -9.61 14.66 5.69
CA LEU A 143 -9.18 15.49 4.55
C LEU A 143 -10.25 16.47 4.04
N GLN A 144 -11.44 16.48 4.64
CA GLN A 144 -12.50 17.43 4.26
C GLN A 144 -12.22 18.86 4.70
N GLY A 145 -11.51 19.01 5.83
CA GLY A 145 -11.19 20.31 6.41
C GLY A 145 -10.26 21.17 5.54
N THR A 146 -9.47 20.55 4.66
CA THR A 146 -8.49 21.24 3.80
C THR A 146 -9.00 21.47 2.38
N ALA A 147 -9.73 20.52 1.79
CA ALA A 147 -10.15 20.62 0.39
C ALA A 147 -11.55 21.22 0.17
N HIS A 148 -12.48 21.13 1.15
CA HIS A 148 -13.92 21.30 0.88
C HIS A 148 -14.69 22.11 1.93
N LYS A 149 -14.29 23.37 2.15
CA LYS A 149 -15.20 24.36 2.77
C LYS A 149 -16.46 24.66 1.93
N ASN A 150 -16.47 24.29 0.64
CA ASN A 150 -17.52 24.66 -0.31
C ASN A 150 -18.41 23.49 -0.78
N GLN A 151 -18.21 22.26 -0.30
CA GLN A 151 -19.09 21.14 -0.61
C GLN A 151 -19.90 20.76 0.62
N SER A 152 -21.19 21.06 0.58
CA SER A 152 -22.19 20.78 1.60
C SER A 152 -22.52 19.29 1.74
N GLY A 153 -21.50 18.42 1.78
CA GLY A 153 -21.65 17.00 2.11
C GLY A 153 -21.50 16.84 3.62
N GLY A 154 -22.60 16.93 4.36
CA GLY A 154 -22.58 16.74 5.81
C GLY A 154 -22.03 15.36 6.22
N THR A 155 -21.75 15.22 7.52
CA THR A 155 -21.41 13.96 8.20
C THR A 155 -22.16 12.69 7.72
N PRO A 156 -23.47 12.69 7.38
CA PRO A 156 -24.15 11.47 6.91
C PRO A 156 -23.60 10.90 5.60
N TYR A 157 -22.96 11.69 4.74
CA TYR A 157 -22.46 11.21 3.46
C TYR A 157 -21.28 10.24 3.62
N TRP A 158 -20.36 10.55 4.54
CA TRP A 158 -19.14 9.76 4.73
C TRP A 158 -19.41 8.44 5.44
N GLY A 159 -20.46 8.37 6.27
CA GLY A 159 -20.97 7.11 6.79
C GLY A 159 -21.42 6.16 5.67
N ALA A 160 -22.14 6.64 4.66
CA ALA A 160 -22.55 5.83 3.52
C ALA A 160 -21.37 5.40 2.64
N ALA A 161 -20.42 6.30 2.37
CA ALA A 161 -19.21 5.98 1.61
C ALA A 161 -18.32 4.96 2.35
N ALA A 162 -18.18 5.10 3.68
CA ALA A 162 -17.46 4.16 4.52
C ALA A 162 -18.13 2.78 4.52
N ALA A 163 -19.45 2.71 4.67
CA ALA A 163 -20.19 1.46 4.58
C ALA A 163 -19.95 0.74 3.25
N ALA A 164 -20.01 1.48 2.13
CA ALA A 164 -19.77 0.92 0.80
C ALA A 164 -18.32 0.40 0.61
N ILE A 165 -17.32 1.08 1.19
CA ILE A 165 -15.93 0.57 1.23
C ILE A 165 -15.85 -0.74 2.02
N VAL A 166 -16.49 -0.81 3.18
CA VAL A 166 -16.48 -2.02 4.01
C VAL A 166 -17.21 -3.18 3.33
N GLU A 167 -18.34 -2.91 2.66
CA GLU A 167 -19.06 -3.91 1.86
C GLU A 167 -18.20 -4.45 0.71
N LEU A 168 -17.44 -3.58 0.03
CA LEU A 168 -16.46 -4.00 -0.98
C LEU A 168 -15.39 -4.91 -0.37
N GLU A 169 -14.80 -4.54 0.76
CA GLU A 169 -13.79 -5.39 1.42
C GLU A 169 -14.35 -6.74 1.85
N GLN A 170 -15.58 -6.78 2.39
CA GLN A 170 -16.25 -8.03 2.72
C GLN A 170 -16.51 -8.89 1.47
N ALA A 171 -16.91 -8.29 0.35
CA ALA A 171 -17.14 -9.01 -0.89
C ALA A 171 -15.83 -9.62 -1.44
N LEU A 172 -14.74 -8.85 -1.41
CA LEU A 172 -13.40 -9.32 -1.79
C LEU A 172 -12.87 -10.41 -0.83
N GLU A 173 -13.17 -10.33 0.47
CA GLU A 173 -12.77 -11.35 1.43
C GLU A 173 -13.54 -12.67 1.24
N ARG A 174 -14.86 -12.60 1.02
CA ARG A 174 -15.68 -13.79 0.70
C ARG A 174 -15.24 -14.48 -0.60
N ALA A 175 -14.62 -13.73 -1.51
CA ALA A 175 -14.06 -14.26 -2.74
C ALA A 175 -12.77 -15.08 -2.53
N GLN A 176 -12.17 -15.06 -1.34
CA GLN A 176 -10.99 -15.88 -1.06
C GLN A 176 -11.38 -17.37 -0.92
N PRO A 177 -10.78 -18.26 -1.73
CA PRO A 177 -11.11 -19.67 -1.69
C PRO A 177 -10.69 -20.27 -0.33
N HIS A 178 -11.65 -20.84 0.39
CA HIS A 178 -11.37 -21.53 1.66
C HIS A 178 -10.65 -22.88 1.43
N ASP A 179 -10.75 -23.43 0.22
CA ASP A 179 -10.10 -24.67 -0.23
C ASP A 179 -9.09 -24.38 -1.37
N SER A 180 -7.94 -23.81 -1.03
CA SER A 180 -6.85 -23.51 -1.98
C SER A 180 -6.16 -24.75 -2.57
N PHE A 181 -6.39 -25.94 -2.00
CA PHE A 181 -5.73 -27.18 -2.41
C PHE A 181 -6.22 -27.75 -3.76
N VAL A 182 -7.43 -27.42 -4.22
CA VAL A 182 -8.04 -28.04 -5.41
C VAL A 182 -7.69 -27.31 -6.72
N TYR A 183 -7.33 -26.02 -6.63
CA TYR A 183 -7.03 -25.19 -7.80
C TYR A 183 -5.69 -24.48 -7.57
N GLY A 184 -4.59 -25.21 -7.75
CA GLY A 184 -3.24 -24.67 -7.63
C GLY A 184 -2.94 -23.55 -8.64
N ALA A 185 -1.77 -22.93 -8.46
CA ALA A 185 -1.30 -21.81 -9.27
C ALA A 185 -1.32 -22.13 -10.78
N ARG A 186 -1.71 -21.15 -11.61
CA ARG A 186 -1.82 -21.30 -13.06
C ARG A 186 -1.11 -20.18 -13.80
N MET A 187 -0.46 -20.53 -14.91
CA MET A 187 0.04 -19.55 -15.85
C MET A 187 -1.14 -19.04 -16.70
N ILE A 188 -1.40 -17.73 -16.67
CA ILE A 188 -2.48 -17.08 -17.43
C ILE A 188 -1.88 -16.00 -18.31
N ALA A 189 -2.21 -15.99 -19.60
CA ALA A 189 -1.75 -14.93 -20.51
C ALA A 189 -2.47 -13.62 -20.21
N LEU A 190 -1.78 -12.48 -20.33
CA LEU A 190 -2.36 -11.15 -20.05
C LEU A 190 -3.62 -10.85 -20.90
N SER A 191 -3.69 -11.40 -22.11
CA SER A 191 -4.86 -11.34 -22.99
C SER A 191 -6.10 -11.99 -22.37
N ASP A 192 -5.89 -13.03 -21.56
CA ASP A 192 -6.93 -13.90 -21.02
C ASP A 192 -7.35 -13.47 -19.60
N PHE A 193 -6.76 -12.40 -19.09
CA PHE A 193 -7.19 -11.83 -17.82
C PHE A 193 -8.64 -11.36 -17.93
N PRO A 194 -9.46 -11.63 -16.90
CA PRO A 194 -10.86 -11.23 -16.92
C PRO A 194 -11.01 -9.71 -17.03
N ARG A 195 -12.07 -9.22 -17.66
CA ARG A 195 -12.31 -7.78 -17.80
C ARG A 195 -13.74 -7.47 -17.43
N SER A 196 -13.95 -6.31 -16.82
CA SER A 196 -15.28 -5.79 -16.51
C SER A 196 -15.39 -4.32 -16.92
N ARG A 197 -16.58 -3.75 -16.78
CA ARG A 197 -16.84 -2.35 -17.16
C ARG A 197 -16.01 -1.35 -16.36
N GLN A 198 -15.74 -1.66 -15.09
CA GLN A 198 -15.06 -0.77 -14.15
C GLN A 198 -13.63 -1.20 -13.83
N TRP A 199 -13.23 -2.40 -14.26
CA TRP A 199 -11.92 -2.94 -13.96
C TRP A 199 -11.29 -3.65 -15.14
N ASN A 200 -10.06 -3.24 -15.47
CA ASN A 200 -9.25 -3.80 -16.53
C ASN A 200 -7.87 -4.19 -15.98
N TRP A 201 -7.65 -5.49 -15.78
CA TRP A 201 -6.36 -5.98 -15.28
C TRP A 201 -5.20 -5.70 -16.24
N ALA A 202 -5.44 -5.67 -17.55
CA ALA A 202 -4.37 -5.37 -18.49
C ALA A 202 -3.88 -3.92 -18.34
N GLU A 203 -4.79 -2.99 -18.09
CA GLU A 203 -4.47 -1.59 -17.81
C GLU A 203 -3.76 -1.43 -16.46
N TYR A 204 -4.24 -2.10 -15.42
CA TYR A 204 -3.56 -2.15 -14.13
C TYR A 204 -2.13 -2.73 -14.25
N LEU A 205 -1.96 -3.86 -14.94
CA LEU A 205 -0.69 -4.57 -15.10
C LEU A 205 0.27 -3.93 -16.09
N THR A 206 -0.16 -2.95 -16.90
CA THR A 206 0.72 -2.20 -17.81
C THR A 206 1.35 -0.98 -17.15
N ILE A 207 0.74 -0.44 -16.10
CA ILE A 207 1.28 0.70 -15.33
C ILE A 207 2.39 0.27 -14.35
N VAL A 208 2.16 -0.79 -13.57
CA VAL A 208 3.16 -1.32 -12.62
C VAL A 208 4.55 -1.60 -13.25
N PRO A 209 4.66 -2.01 -14.52
CA PRO A 209 5.95 -2.31 -15.15
C PRO A 209 6.71 -1.21 -15.89
N ASP A 210 6.35 0.08 -15.83
CA ASP A 210 7.08 1.08 -16.63
C ASP A 210 8.62 1.09 -16.41
N ASN A 211 9.13 0.54 -15.30
CA ASN A 211 10.57 0.35 -15.03
C ASN A 211 11.13 -1.08 -15.27
N THR A 212 10.35 -2.04 -15.76
CA THR A 212 10.83 -3.41 -16.02
C THR A 212 10.56 -3.86 -17.46
N ALA A 213 11.64 -3.99 -18.24
CA ALA A 213 11.64 -4.60 -19.58
C ALA A 213 11.03 -6.03 -19.64
N LEU A 214 10.66 -6.60 -18.50
CA LEU A 214 10.05 -7.92 -18.32
C LEU A 214 8.53 -7.94 -18.54
N LEU A 215 7.84 -6.81 -18.72
CA LEU A 215 6.37 -6.82 -18.90
C LEU A 215 5.89 -6.08 -20.17
N LEU A 216 6.82 -5.49 -20.94
CA LEU A 216 6.55 -4.79 -22.22
C LEU A 216 6.18 -5.72 -23.40
N LEU A 217 5.94 -7.01 -23.18
CA LEU A 217 5.62 -7.97 -24.23
C LEU A 217 4.18 -8.46 -24.08
N THR A 218 3.34 -8.12 -25.06
CA THR A 218 1.89 -8.39 -25.17
C THR A 218 1.50 -9.88 -25.13
N ASN A 219 2.46 -10.81 -25.25
CA ASN A 219 2.24 -12.26 -25.21
C ASN A 219 2.67 -12.93 -23.88
N ARG A 220 2.80 -12.18 -22.78
CA ARG A 220 3.31 -12.76 -21.52
C ARG A 220 2.24 -13.40 -20.65
N THR A 221 2.67 -14.47 -19.99
CA THR A 221 1.93 -15.24 -19.00
C THR A 221 2.39 -14.88 -17.59
N LEU A 222 1.44 -14.74 -16.67
CA LEU A 222 1.67 -14.50 -15.25
C LEU A 222 1.28 -15.74 -14.47
N LEU A 223 2.03 -16.06 -13.41
CA LEU A 223 1.63 -17.11 -12.47
C LEU A 223 0.61 -16.54 -11.49
N VAL A 224 -0.64 -16.96 -11.63
CA VAL A 224 -1.73 -16.57 -10.73
C VAL A 224 -1.94 -17.70 -9.72
N HIS A 225 -1.66 -17.43 -8.45
CA HIS A 225 -1.78 -18.45 -7.39
C HIS A 225 -3.24 -18.81 -7.10
N GLU A 226 -4.14 -17.82 -7.17
CA GLU A 226 -5.56 -18.00 -6.88
C GLU A 226 -6.43 -17.48 -8.06
N PRO A 227 -6.54 -18.24 -9.16
CA PRO A 227 -7.23 -17.77 -10.36
C PRO A 227 -8.73 -17.56 -10.14
N LYS A 228 -9.34 -18.30 -9.21
CA LYS A 228 -10.75 -18.10 -8.82
C LYS A 228 -10.94 -16.76 -8.09
N HIS A 229 -10.07 -16.44 -7.14
CA HIS A 229 -10.09 -15.16 -6.44
C HIS A 229 -10.00 -14.00 -7.45
N LEU A 230 -9.11 -14.11 -8.44
CA LEU A 230 -8.98 -13.11 -9.49
C LEU A 230 -10.30 -12.92 -10.28
N ALA A 231 -10.95 -14.01 -10.67
CA ALA A 231 -12.23 -13.94 -11.39
C ALA A 231 -13.34 -13.28 -10.56
N PHE A 232 -13.53 -13.70 -9.31
CA PHE A 232 -14.52 -13.13 -8.40
C PHE A 232 -14.22 -11.66 -8.04
N ALA A 233 -12.95 -11.32 -7.83
CA ALA A 233 -12.53 -9.94 -7.63
C ALA A 233 -12.92 -9.09 -8.85
N THR A 234 -12.74 -9.60 -10.06
CA THR A 234 -13.13 -8.87 -11.29
C THR A 234 -14.63 -8.59 -11.37
N GLU A 235 -15.46 -9.57 -11.01
CA GLU A 235 -16.91 -9.42 -10.96
C GLU A 235 -17.34 -8.41 -9.88
N THR A 236 -16.74 -8.51 -8.70
CA THR A 236 -16.98 -7.59 -7.57
C THR A 236 -16.60 -6.15 -7.96
N LEU A 237 -15.42 -5.95 -8.53
CA LEU A 237 -14.97 -4.64 -8.99
C LEU A 237 -15.82 -4.13 -10.15
N GLY A 238 -16.30 -5.02 -11.03
CA GLY A 238 -17.17 -4.69 -12.15
C GLY A 238 -18.56 -4.22 -11.77
N SER A 239 -19.11 -4.74 -10.67
CA SER A 239 -20.41 -4.34 -10.11
C SER A 239 -20.32 -3.15 -9.16
N THR A 240 -19.12 -2.83 -8.66
CA THR A 240 -18.88 -1.70 -7.75
C THR A 240 -18.80 -0.38 -8.53
N SER A 241 -19.40 0.68 -7.98
CA SER A 241 -19.32 2.00 -8.61
C SER A 241 -17.91 2.58 -8.60
N ALA A 242 -17.53 3.33 -9.63
CA ALA A 242 -16.23 3.97 -9.73
C ALA A 242 -15.91 4.86 -8.50
N ALA A 243 -16.89 5.58 -7.95
CA ALA A 243 -16.69 6.40 -6.74
C ALA A 243 -16.25 5.56 -5.53
N VAL A 244 -16.87 4.39 -5.33
CA VAL A 244 -16.49 3.50 -4.22
C VAL A 244 -15.09 2.95 -4.44
N LEU A 245 -14.75 2.53 -5.67
CA LEU A 245 -13.39 2.06 -6.01
C LEU A 245 -12.33 3.14 -5.76
N LEU A 246 -12.57 4.37 -6.21
CA LEU A 246 -11.64 5.48 -6.02
C LEU A 246 -11.50 5.88 -4.56
N ASN A 247 -12.61 5.90 -3.82
CA ASN A 247 -12.58 6.16 -2.38
C ASN A 247 -11.83 5.06 -1.63
N TYR A 248 -12.03 3.79 -2.03
CA TYR A 248 -11.28 2.64 -1.52
C TYR A 248 -9.77 2.75 -1.80
N LEU A 249 -9.37 3.14 -3.01
CA LEU A 249 -7.96 3.30 -3.37
C LEU A 249 -7.26 4.37 -2.54
N GLY A 250 -7.89 5.54 -2.36
CA GLY A 250 -7.32 6.56 -1.48
C GLY A 250 -7.36 6.18 0.00
N TYR A 251 -8.37 5.42 0.45
CA TYR A 251 -8.39 4.86 1.80
C TYR A 251 -7.22 3.90 2.01
N ARG A 252 -6.96 2.99 1.05
CA ARG A 252 -5.79 2.08 1.09
C ARG A 252 -4.47 2.83 1.15
N ALA A 253 -4.31 3.89 0.35
CA ALA A 253 -3.13 4.74 0.41
C ALA A 253 -2.97 5.41 1.79
N LEU A 254 -4.07 5.94 2.34
CA LEU A 254 -4.07 6.59 3.65
C LEU A 254 -3.74 5.62 4.79
N VAL A 255 -4.29 4.40 4.78
CA VAL A 255 -3.95 3.34 5.74
C VAL A 255 -2.46 3.01 5.69
N HIS A 256 -1.90 2.91 4.48
CA HIS A 256 -0.48 2.60 4.29
C HIS A 256 0.44 3.72 4.79
N LEU A 257 0.03 4.98 4.62
CA LEU A 257 0.77 6.16 5.03
C LEU A 257 0.52 6.56 6.48
N ALA A 258 -0.55 6.05 7.12
CA ALA A 258 -0.98 6.40 8.48
C ALA A 258 0.15 6.47 9.53
N PRO A 259 1.18 5.59 9.52
CA PRO A 259 2.29 5.68 10.46
C PRO A 259 3.10 6.98 10.38
N LEU A 260 3.11 7.64 9.22
CA LEU A 260 3.81 8.90 8.96
C LEU A 260 2.92 10.14 9.13
N LEU A 261 1.63 9.94 9.44
CA LEU A 261 0.63 10.99 9.49
C LEU A 261 0.35 11.48 10.92
N PRO A 262 -0.38 12.61 11.06
CA PRO A 262 -0.71 13.20 12.36
C PRO A 262 -1.48 12.23 13.27
N ALA A 263 -1.51 12.52 14.58
CA ALA A 263 -2.13 11.63 15.57
C ALA A 263 -3.63 11.34 15.32
N GLU A 264 -4.30 12.17 14.53
CA GLU A 264 -5.68 12.00 14.11
C GLU A 264 -5.90 10.72 13.27
N THR A 265 -4.87 10.22 12.57
CA THR A 265 -4.90 8.96 11.82
C THR A 265 -4.61 7.73 12.67
N ASN A 266 -4.38 7.88 13.99
CA ASN A 266 -4.01 6.76 14.86
C ASN A 266 -5.05 5.62 14.85
N CYS A 267 -6.31 5.91 14.52
CA CYS A 267 -7.35 4.90 14.34
C CYS A 267 -7.10 3.90 13.20
N LEU A 268 -6.15 4.20 12.29
CA LEU A 268 -5.76 3.35 11.16
C LEU A 268 -4.51 2.52 11.44
N LEU A 269 -3.74 2.84 12.49
CA LEU A 269 -2.51 2.12 12.85
C LEU A 269 -2.73 0.63 13.20
N PRO A 270 -3.82 0.23 13.89
CA PRO A 270 -4.08 -1.18 14.20
C PRO A 270 -4.27 -2.07 12.97
N LEU A 271 -4.51 -1.48 11.79
CA LEU A 271 -4.66 -2.20 10.53
C LEU A 271 -3.32 -2.77 10.01
N ALA A 272 -2.24 -2.62 10.78
CA ALA A 272 -0.97 -3.31 10.59
C ALA A 272 -0.66 -4.19 11.81
N PRO A 273 -0.88 -5.52 11.75
CA PRO A 273 -0.65 -6.41 12.88
C PRO A 273 0.84 -6.45 13.24
N TRP A 274 1.13 -6.37 14.53
CA TRP A 274 2.46 -6.59 15.12
C TRP A 274 2.28 -7.10 16.56
N ALA A 275 3.36 -7.62 17.15
CA ALA A 275 3.35 -8.07 18.54
C ALA A 275 2.92 -6.95 19.50
N ASP A 276 2.11 -7.29 20.51
CA ASP A 276 1.52 -6.37 21.51
C ASP A 276 2.55 -5.51 22.27
N THR A 277 3.83 -5.89 22.21
CA THR A 277 4.94 -5.19 22.87
C THR A 277 5.48 -3.99 22.09
N VAL A 278 5.11 -3.84 20.80
CA VAL A 278 5.60 -2.76 19.94
C VAL A 278 4.54 -1.67 19.80
N PRO A 279 4.86 -0.39 20.05
CA PRO A 279 3.93 0.71 19.82
C PRO A 279 3.38 0.68 18.39
N SER A 280 2.05 0.80 18.21
CA SER A 280 1.39 0.58 16.91
C SER A 280 1.92 1.48 15.78
N ARG A 281 2.35 2.69 16.10
CA ARG A 281 2.98 3.59 15.13
C ARG A 281 4.34 3.07 14.65
N LEU A 282 5.20 2.66 15.57
CA LEU A 282 6.50 2.08 15.25
C LEU A 282 6.31 0.79 14.43
N ALA A 283 5.36 -0.06 14.82
CA ALA A 283 4.99 -1.26 14.06
C ALA A 283 4.57 -0.95 12.62
N GLY A 284 3.65 0.02 12.43
CA GLY A 284 3.22 0.44 11.10
C GLY A 284 4.38 1.00 10.26
N CYS A 285 5.28 1.73 10.89
CA CYS A 285 6.47 2.27 10.25
C CYS A 285 7.50 1.21 9.85
N LEU A 286 7.76 0.24 10.72
CA LEU A 286 8.61 -0.90 10.41
C LEU A 286 8.02 -1.73 9.27
N ARG A 287 6.70 -1.85 9.20
CA ARG A 287 6.01 -2.45 8.05
C ARG A 287 6.27 -1.67 6.77
N LEU A 288 6.09 -0.35 6.81
CA LEU A 288 6.33 0.53 5.67
C LEU A 288 7.79 0.39 5.18
N LEU A 289 8.74 0.41 6.13
CA LEU A 289 10.16 0.21 5.84
C LEU A 289 10.45 -1.20 5.27
N ALA A 290 9.79 -2.24 5.77
CA ALA A 290 9.90 -3.60 5.21
C ALA A 290 9.32 -3.73 3.80
N HIS A 291 8.29 -2.94 3.46
CA HIS A 291 7.68 -2.94 2.12
C HIS A 291 8.53 -2.15 1.13
N LEU A 292 8.97 -0.95 1.50
CA LEU A 292 9.73 -0.05 0.62
C LEU A 292 11.21 -0.44 0.51
N HIS A 293 11.81 -0.88 1.62
CA HIS A 293 13.23 -1.18 1.74
C HIS A 293 13.46 -2.49 2.50
N PRO A 294 13.08 -3.65 1.92
CA PRO A 294 13.21 -4.95 2.58
C PRO A 294 14.67 -5.27 2.98
N THR A 295 15.64 -4.79 2.22
CA THR A 295 17.07 -4.93 2.54
C THR A 295 17.49 -4.11 3.75
N THR A 296 17.05 -2.85 3.84
CA THR A 296 17.31 -2.00 5.00
C THR A 296 16.59 -2.50 6.25
N PHE A 297 15.38 -3.04 6.11
CA PHE A 297 14.67 -3.68 7.22
C PHE A 297 15.48 -4.84 7.81
N ARG A 298 15.98 -5.74 6.95
CA ARG A 298 16.81 -6.87 7.38
C ARG A 298 18.09 -6.42 8.10
N PHE A 299 18.70 -5.32 7.65
CA PHE A 299 19.84 -4.72 8.33
C PHE A 299 19.50 -4.28 9.76
N PHE A 300 18.39 -3.56 9.97
CA PHE A 300 17.96 -3.17 11.31
C PHE A 300 17.58 -4.35 12.20
N ALA A 301 16.86 -5.33 11.65
CA ALA A 301 16.50 -6.55 12.38
C ALA A 301 17.73 -7.38 12.79
N ALA A 302 18.77 -7.41 11.95
CA ALA A 302 20.04 -8.06 12.27
C ALA A 302 20.80 -7.34 13.41
N LEU A 303 20.79 -6.00 13.39
CA LEU A 303 21.38 -5.19 14.45
C LEU A 303 20.69 -5.39 15.80
N GLU A 304 19.35 -5.43 15.84
CA GLU A 304 18.58 -5.66 17.08
C GLU A 304 18.77 -7.08 17.65
N SER A 305 18.98 -8.08 16.79
CA SER A 305 19.25 -9.46 17.22
C SER A 305 20.69 -9.71 17.68
N GLY A 306 21.55 -8.68 17.69
CA GLY A 306 22.96 -8.78 18.10
C GLY A 306 23.83 -9.55 17.10
N GLN A 307 23.34 -9.80 15.89
CA GLN A 307 24.10 -10.45 14.83
C GLN A 307 24.93 -9.40 14.09
N THR A 308 26.20 -9.26 14.46
CA THR A 308 27.15 -8.33 13.82
C THR A 308 27.70 -8.84 12.49
N GLU A 309 27.48 -10.11 12.13
CA GLU A 309 27.84 -10.66 10.82
C GLU A 309 26.69 -10.50 9.83
N TYR A 310 26.59 -9.32 9.22
CA TYR A 310 25.85 -9.18 7.98
C TYR A 310 26.68 -9.81 6.85
N ALA A 311 26.58 -11.13 6.67
CA ALA A 311 27.00 -11.75 5.42
C ALA A 311 26.01 -11.26 4.34
N PRO A 312 26.43 -10.44 3.36
CA PRO A 312 25.55 -10.11 2.27
C PRO A 312 25.08 -11.42 1.63
N PRO A 313 23.78 -11.56 1.27
CA PRO A 313 23.30 -12.77 0.63
C PRO A 313 24.19 -13.03 -0.58
N LYS A 314 24.67 -14.28 -0.74
CA LYS A 314 25.40 -14.69 -1.94
C LYS A 314 24.62 -14.17 -3.17
N PRO A 315 25.30 -13.76 -4.26
CA PRO A 315 24.66 -13.18 -5.45
C PRO A 315 23.49 -14.01 -6.02
N GLU A 316 23.44 -15.30 -5.68
CA GLU A 316 22.36 -16.23 -6.03
C GLU A 316 21.06 -16.05 -5.24
N ASP A 317 21.13 -15.55 -4.00
CA ASP A 317 20.01 -15.26 -3.09
C ASP A 317 19.62 -13.77 -3.08
N SER A 318 20.52 -12.88 -3.54
CA SER A 318 20.28 -11.44 -3.56
C SER A 318 19.28 -11.02 -4.65
N ALA A 319 19.13 -11.82 -5.71
CA ALA A 319 18.17 -11.56 -6.79
C ALA A 319 16.70 -11.63 -6.33
N GLU A 320 16.40 -12.35 -5.24
CA GLU A 320 15.04 -12.51 -4.70
C GLU A 320 14.62 -11.39 -3.72
N ALA A 321 15.57 -10.62 -3.19
CA ALA A 321 15.29 -9.55 -2.23
C ALA A 321 15.58 -8.12 -2.74
N LEU A 322 16.39 -7.97 -3.79
CA LEU A 322 16.87 -6.66 -4.26
C LEU A 322 16.02 -6.00 -5.36
N PHE A 323 15.05 -6.69 -5.96
CA PHE A 323 14.29 -6.12 -7.07
C PHE A 323 13.00 -5.38 -6.68
N ILE A 324 12.62 -5.38 -5.39
CA ILE A 324 11.50 -4.55 -4.89
C ILE A 324 11.98 -3.12 -4.56
N SER A 325 13.29 -2.86 -4.51
CA SER A 325 13.85 -1.54 -4.17
C SER A 325 14.92 -1.01 -5.13
N ALA A 326 15.14 -1.66 -6.27
CA ALA A 326 16.08 -1.21 -7.30
C ALA A 326 15.36 -0.90 -8.62
N GLN A 327 14.77 0.30 -8.70
CA GLN A 327 14.90 1.32 -9.77
C GLN A 327 13.83 2.40 -9.61
#